data_AF-A0A1D7U778-F1
#
_entry.id   AF-A0A1D7U778-F1
#
_cell.length_a   1.000
_cell.length_b   1.000
_cell.length_c   1.000
_cell.angle_alpha   90.00
_cell.angle_beta   90.00
_cell.angle_gamma   90.00
#
_symmetry.space_group_name_H-M   'P 1'
#
loop_
_entity.id
_entity.type
_entity.pdbx_description
1 polymer ?
#
loop_
_entity_poly.entity_id
_entity_poly.type
_entity_poly.pdbx_seq_one_letter_code
_entity_poly.pdbx_strand_id
1 'polypeptide(L)'
;MTDTAYPRDLKGYGRDAPNPHWPGQARIAVQFVINYEEGGENNILHGDAASEAFLSEIVGAAPWPGQRHMNMESIYEYGSRAGYWRLWRMFTERKLPVTVFAVASALARYPEIVASMQEAHWEIATHGLKWIDYRDVPAERERADILEAIRIQTELTGERPLGCYQGRTSQNTIPLTMAEGGFLYTADIYADELPYWLAGPSGPQLAVPYTLDANDMRFATPQGFNAGDQFFAYLRDSFDTLYAEGETAPKMMSVGLHCRLVGRPGRAAALARFLDYVQSHDRVWVATRLEIARHWIRHHPPAGDYVPSKLPKALFVEVFGRVWEHSPWVAAATHDAGLAASQDSAAGLHTAMAKAMRAGSRDLQKALLLAHPDLAGKLTAAGELTPESSQEQASAGLDRLTSDERVRFTALNEAYKARFGIPFIIAVKGMDKDEIVAAFEARLKSSPEQEFETALGQVETIALLRLRELLPA
;
A
#
# COMPACT_ATOMS: atom_id res chain seq x y z
N MET A 1 -6.13 31.74 11.23
CA MET A 1 -4.92 31.58 12.07
C MET A 1 -5.36 30.94 13.37
N THR A 2 -5.47 29.61 13.38
CA THR A 2 -5.68 28.84 14.60
C THR A 2 -4.33 28.71 15.31
N ASP A 3 -4.31 29.15 16.55
CA ASP A 3 -3.18 29.14 17.48
C ASP A 3 -2.45 27.78 17.49
N THR A 4 -1.26 27.69 16.87
CA THR A 4 -0.48 26.44 16.72
C THR A 4 0.55 26.27 17.84
N ALA A 5 0.15 26.49 19.11
CA ALA A 5 1.03 26.22 20.25
C ALA A 5 1.02 24.74 20.69
N TYR A 6 -0.04 23.98 20.37
CA TYR A 6 -0.22 22.60 20.83
C TYR A 6 -0.05 21.58 19.69
N PRO A 7 0.99 20.72 19.70
CA PRO A 7 1.35 19.87 18.57
C PRO A 7 0.59 18.54 18.51
N ARG A 8 -0.53 18.39 19.23
CA ARG A 8 -1.33 17.16 19.25
C ARG A 8 -2.76 17.45 18.81
N ASP A 9 -3.24 16.66 17.85
CA ASP A 9 -4.65 16.66 17.47
C ASP A 9 -5.43 15.73 18.40
N LEU A 10 -6.15 16.31 19.36
CA LEU A 10 -7.06 15.57 20.25
C LEU A 10 -8.47 15.45 19.68
N LYS A 11 -8.76 16.18 18.60
CA LYS A 11 -10.09 16.24 18.01
C LYS A 11 -10.28 15.10 17.02
N GLY A 12 -9.28 14.86 16.16
CA GLY A 12 -9.39 13.93 15.04
C GLY A 12 -10.66 14.20 14.24
N TYR A 13 -11.39 13.14 13.89
CA TYR A 13 -12.69 13.26 13.23
C TYR A 13 -13.83 13.75 14.14
N GLY A 14 -13.68 13.65 15.46
CA GLY A 14 -14.77 13.92 16.41
C GLY A 14 -15.99 13.04 16.12
N ARG A 15 -17.18 13.64 16.13
CA ARG A 15 -18.45 12.92 15.89
C ARG A 15 -18.73 12.59 14.42
N ASP A 16 -17.99 13.18 13.50
CA ASP A 16 -18.31 13.22 12.06
C ASP A 16 -17.24 12.47 11.24
N ALA A 17 -16.96 11.22 11.61
CA ALA A 17 -16.00 10.36 10.90
C ALA A 17 -16.47 10.01 9.48
N PRO A 18 -15.56 9.99 8.48
CA PRO A 18 -15.93 9.68 7.11
C PRO A 18 -16.38 8.22 6.98
N ASN A 19 -17.36 7.96 6.11
CA ASN A 19 -17.66 6.60 5.71
C ASN A 19 -16.53 6.11 4.79
N PRO A 20 -15.84 5.01 5.13
CA PRO A 20 -14.66 4.60 4.39
C PRO A 20 -14.99 3.93 3.05
N HIS A 21 -16.26 3.61 2.78
CA HIS A 21 -16.70 2.94 1.55
C HIS A 21 -15.89 1.67 1.23
N TRP A 22 -15.64 0.83 2.23
CA TRP A 22 -14.81 -0.37 2.06
C TRP A 22 -15.32 -1.25 0.91
N PRO A 23 -14.39 -1.88 0.14
CA PRO A 23 -14.75 -2.79 -0.95
C PRO A 23 -15.78 -3.84 -0.54
N GLY A 24 -16.69 -4.18 -1.45
CA GLY A 24 -17.78 -5.14 -1.18
C GLY A 24 -18.80 -4.64 -0.14
N GLN A 25 -18.85 -3.32 0.11
CA GLN A 25 -19.68 -2.72 1.16
C GLN A 25 -19.37 -3.34 2.54
N ALA A 26 -18.11 -3.66 2.79
CA ALA A 26 -17.71 -4.30 4.04
C ALA A 26 -18.05 -3.41 5.24
N ARG A 27 -18.58 -4.03 6.30
CA ARG A 27 -18.90 -3.38 7.58
C ARG A 27 -17.65 -3.14 8.41
N ILE A 28 -16.62 -3.95 8.20
CA ILE A 28 -15.33 -3.84 8.89
C ILE A 28 -14.21 -4.25 7.93
N ALA A 29 -13.08 -3.53 8.01
CA ALA A 29 -11.82 -3.94 7.41
C ALA A 29 -10.93 -4.58 8.49
N VAL A 30 -10.59 -5.87 8.38
CA VAL A 30 -9.70 -6.55 9.33
C VAL A 30 -8.30 -6.66 8.73
N GLN A 31 -7.30 -6.18 9.45
CA GLN A 31 -5.92 -6.10 8.99
C GLN A 31 -5.01 -6.88 9.96
N PHE A 32 -4.51 -8.04 9.51
CA PHE A 32 -3.60 -8.87 10.30
C PHE A 32 -2.14 -8.49 10.07
N VAL A 33 -1.42 -8.21 11.15
CA VAL A 33 0.02 -7.88 11.13
C VAL A 33 0.82 -8.99 11.77
N ILE A 34 1.79 -9.54 11.05
CA ILE A 34 2.81 -10.41 11.64
C ILE A 34 4.11 -9.63 11.76
N ASN A 35 4.58 -9.43 12.98
CA ASN A 35 5.89 -8.84 13.26
C ASN A 35 6.96 -9.92 13.11
N TYR A 36 7.96 -9.64 12.27
CA TYR A 36 9.14 -10.46 12.07
C TYR A 36 10.37 -9.70 12.57
N GLU A 37 10.74 -9.98 13.81
CA GLU A 37 11.74 -9.22 14.58
C GLU A 37 12.90 -10.11 15.02
N GLU A 38 12.72 -11.43 14.96
CA GLU A 38 13.63 -12.45 15.43
C GLU A 38 14.95 -12.44 14.65
N GLY A 39 16.04 -12.08 15.33
CA GLY A 39 17.36 -11.81 14.77
C GLY A 39 17.68 -10.31 14.64
N GLY A 40 16.71 -9.43 14.87
CA GLY A 40 16.86 -7.98 14.83
C GLY A 40 16.76 -7.29 16.20
N GLU A 41 16.49 -8.04 17.26
CA GLU A 41 16.38 -7.57 18.65
C GLU A 41 17.72 -7.17 19.28
N ASN A 42 17.69 -6.64 20.50
CA ASN A 42 18.90 -6.26 21.22
C ASN A 42 19.80 -7.48 21.49
N ASN A 43 21.04 -7.42 21.02
CA ASN A 43 22.05 -8.42 21.32
C ASN A 43 23.46 -7.82 21.20
N ILE A 44 24.39 -8.22 22.07
CA ILE A 44 25.80 -7.80 21.95
C ILE A 44 26.44 -8.29 20.64
N LEU A 45 25.94 -9.39 20.06
CA LEU A 45 26.35 -9.87 18.73
C LEU A 45 25.89 -8.94 17.60
N HIS A 46 24.90 -8.07 17.88
CA HIS A 46 24.36 -7.08 16.94
C HIS A 46 24.93 -5.68 17.20
N GLY A 47 25.93 -5.57 18.08
CA GLY A 47 26.55 -4.31 18.48
C GLY A 47 25.79 -3.54 19.56
N ASP A 48 24.79 -4.13 20.22
CA ASP A 48 24.05 -3.48 21.31
C ASP A 48 24.79 -3.57 22.64
N ALA A 49 24.45 -2.68 23.57
CA ALA A 49 25.08 -2.63 24.89
C ALA A 49 24.65 -3.77 25.84
N ALA A 50 23.52 -4.41 25.58
CA ALA A 50 22.92 -5.42 26.47
C ALA A 50 22.07 -6.43 25.68
N SER A 51 21.70 -7.53 26.34
CA SER A 51 20.72 -8.48 25.83
C SER A 51 19.30 -7.88 25.75
N GLU A 52 18.45 -8.47 24.91
CA GLU A 52 17.01 -8.21 24.91
C GLU A 52 16.33 -8.56 26.24
N ALA A 53 15.22 -7.87 26.51
CA ALA A 53 14.39 -8.00 27.70
C ALA A 53 12.89 -7.88 27.41
N PHE A 54 12.50 -7.47 26.20
CA PHE A 54 11.12 -7.19 25.84
C PHE A 54 10.45 -8.37 25.10
N LEU A 55 9.12 -8.47 25.24
CA LEU A 55 8.24 -9.43 24.55
C LEU A 55 8.77 -10.86 24.46
N SER A 56 8.95 -11.50 25.61
CA SER A 56 9.30 -12.92 25.72
C SER A 56 8.50 -13.60 26.84
N GLU A 57 8.69 -14.90 27.03
CA GLU A 57 8.10 -15.64 28.15
C GLU A 57 8.66 -15.21 29.52
N ILE A 58 9.78 -14.48 29.54
CA ILE A 58 10.43 -14.00 30.77
C ILE A 58 9.87 -12.61 31.09
N VAL A 59 8.61 -12.55 31.51
CA VAL A 59 7.94 -11.29 31.86
C VAL A 59 8.68 -10.62 33.01
N GLY A 60 9.10 -9.36 32.81
CA GLY A 60 9.91 -8.63 33.78
C GLY A 60 11.42 -8.89 33.67
N ALA A 61 11.89 -9.52 32.59
CA ALA A 61 13.32 -9.58 32.28
C ALA A 61 13.96 -8.18 32.30
N ALA A 62 15.20 -8.11 32.78
CA ALA A 62 16.04 -6.93 32.67
C ALA A 62 17.12 -7.19 31.60
N PRO A 63 17.53 -6.17 30.82
CA PRO A 63 18.67 -6.29 29.92
C PRO A 63 19.93 -6.67 30.71
N TRP A 64 20.77 -7.55 30.17
CA TRP A 64 22.05 -7.91 30.78
C TRP A 64 23.19 -7.15 30.08
N PRO A 65 23.77 -6.11 30.70
CA PRO A 65 24.82 -5.32 30.06
C PRO A 65 26.06 -6.14 29.74
N GLY A 66 26.60 -5.99 28.53
CA GLY A 66 27.81 -6.66 28.06
C GLY A 66 27.70 -8.20 27.98
N GLN A 67 26.49 -8.76 28.09
CA GLN A 67 26.27 -10.19 28.19
C GLN A 67 25.17 -10.65 27.23
N ARG A 68 25.25 -11.93 26.87
CA ARG A 68 24.19 -12.66 26.17
C ARG A 68 23.23 -13.26 27.19
N HIS A 69 21.94 -13.26 26.85
CA HIS A 69 20.90 -13.90 27.66
C HIS A 69 20.38 -15.12 26.90
N MET A 70 20.99 -16.28 27.13
CA MET A 70 20.74 -17.49 26.32
C MET A 70 19.28 -17.93 26.29
N ASN A 71 18.54 -17.78 27.41
CA ASN A 71 17.11 -18.07 27.43
C ASN A 71 16.33 -17.12 26.51
N MET A 72 16.64 -15.82 26.56
CA MET A 72 16.02 -14.82 25.70
C MET A 72 16.27 -15.12 24.22
N GLU A 73 17.53 -15.36 23.85
CA GLU A 73 17.91 -15.70 22.47
C GLU A 73 17.14 -16.93 21.97
N SER A 74 17.11 -18.02 22.75
CA SER A 74 16.37 -19.23 22.37
C SER A 74 14.84 -19.05 22.28
N ILE A 75 14.27 -18.09 23.02
CA ILE A 75 12.86 -17.72 22.90
C ILE A 75 12.61 -17.00 21.57
N TYR A 76 13.49 -16.08 21.18
CA TYR A 76 13.43 -15.41 19.89
C TYR A 76 13.65 -16.39 18.74
N GLU A 77 14.63 -17.28 18.84
CA GLU A 77 14.88 -18.34 17.85
C GLU A 77 13.63 -19.20 17.61
N TYR A 78 12.77 -19.42 18.60
CA TYR A 78 11.50 -20.14 18.39
C TYR A 78 10.62 -19.45 17.33
N GLY A 79 10.56 -18.12 17.34
CA GLY A 79 9.74 -17.35 16.41
C GLY A 79 10.16 -17.59 14.96
N SER A 80 11.43 -17.41 14.63
CA SER A 80 11.94 -17.64 13.27
C SER A 80 11.96 -19.12 12.87
N ARG A 81 12.24 -20.04 13.81
CA ARG A 81 12.39 -21.47 13.51
C ARG A 81 11.07 -22.23 13.40
N ALA A 82 10.06 -21.84 14.15
CA ALA A 82 8.83 -22.65 14.29
C ALA A 82 7.55 -21.80 14.32
N GLY A 83 7.57 -20.68 15.04
CA GLY A 83 6.40 -19.81 15.20
C GLY A 83 5.90 -19.24 13.88
N TYR A 84 6.80 -18.63 13.11
CA TYR A 84 6.54 -18.08 11.78
C TYR A 84 5.86 -19.10 10.86
N TRP A 85 6.47 -20.29 10.70
CA TRP A 85 5.94 -21.32 9.80
C TRP A 85 4.55 -21.83 10.19
N ARG A 86 4.21 -21.80 11.49
CA ARG A 86 2.85 -22.11 11.95
C ARG A 86 1.87 -21.04 11.50
N LEU A 87 2.22 -19.76 11.69
CA LEU A 87 1.38 -18.64 11.24
C LEU A 87 1.24 -18.64 9.72
N TRP A 88 2.35 -18.81 8.99
CA TRP A 88 2.36 -18.93 7.53
C TRP A 88 1.31 -19.94 7.04
N ARG A 89 1.33 -21.18 7.55
CA ARG A 89 0.31 -22.19 7.18
C ARG A 89 -1.10 -21.76 7.56
N MET A 90 -1.31 -21.23 8.77
CA MET A 90 -2.66 -20.81 9.22
C MET A 90 -3.30 -19.78 8.30
N PHE A 91 -2.52 -18.81 7.84
CA PHE A 91 -2.99 -17.72 6.97
C PHE A 91 -3.07 -18.16 5.49
N THR A 92 -2.07 -18.89 4.97
CA THR A 92 -2.07 -19.32 3.56
C THR A 92 -3.12 -20.39 3.27
N GLU A 93 -3.36 -21.34 4.18
CA GLU A 93 -4.44 -22.33 4.05
C GLU A 93 -5.83 -21.67 3.98
N ARG A 94 -5.99 -20.52 4.65
CA ARG A 94 -7.22 -19.72 4.66
C ARG A 94 -7.26 -18.65 3.57
N LYS A 95 -6.18 -18.46 2.82
CA LYS A 95 -5.99 -17.39 1.82
C LYS A 95 -6.26 -16.00 2.40
N LEU A 96 -5.84 -15.76 3.64
CA LEU A 96 -6.00 -14.47 4.29
C LEU A 96 -4.75 -13.60 4.03
N PRO A 97 -4.91 -12.37 3.52
CA PRO A 97 -3.79 -11.47 3.33
C PRO A 97 -3.22 -11.00 4.66
N VAL A 98 -1.91 -10.73 4.67
CA VAL A 98 -1.16 -10.29 5.84
C VAL A 98 -0.22 -9.16 5.44
N THR A 99 -0.03 -8.21 6.35
CA THR A 99 1.11 -7.30 6.32
C THR A 99 2.16 -7.80 7.29
N VAL A 100 3.38 -8.02 6.81
CA VAL A 100 4.53 -8.31 7.65
C VAL A 100 5.19 -6.99 8.04
N PHE A 101 5.31 -6.73 9.34
CA PHE A 101 6.20 -5.71 9.87
C PHE A 101 7.57 -6.36 10.08
N ALA A 102 8.43 -6.21 9.07
CA ALA A 102 9.71 -6.92 9.03
C ALA A 102 10.86 -6.00 9.44
N VAL A 103 11.64 -6.42 10.44
CA VAL A 103 12.88 -5.74 10.81
C VAL A 103 13.94 -6.10 9.78
N ALA A 104 14.57 -5.10 9.17
CA ALA A 104 15.47 -5.33 8.03
C ALA A 104 16.67 -6.23 8.38
N SER A 105 17.27 -6.04 9.55
CA SER A 105 18.36 -6.91 10.02
C SER A 105 17.91 -8.34 10.33
N ALA A 106 16.66 -8.55 10.76
CA ALA A 106 16.10 -9.89 10.95
C ALA A 106 15.94 -10.62 9.61
N LEU A 107 15.42 -9.94 8.59
CA LEU A 107 15.33 -10.49 7.23
C LEU A 107 16.71 -10.81 6.66
N ALA A 108 17.70 -9.93 6.85
CA ALA A 108 19.06 -10.15 6.35
C ALA A 108 19.74 -11.40 6.97
N ARG A 109 19.33 -11.82 8.17
CA ARG A 109 19.84 -13.04 8.82
C ARG A 109 19.18 -14.31 8.32
N TYR A 110 17.98 -14.22 7.76
CA TYR A 110 17.27 -15.36 7.18
C TYR A 110 16.60 -14.97 5.85
N PRO A 111 17.39 -14.66 4.80
CA PRO A 111 16.87 -14.10 3.56
C PRO A 111 15.89 -15.03 2.83
N GLU A 112 16.05 -16.35 2.97
CA GLU A 112 15.16 -17.34 2.34
C GLU A 112 13.71 -17.24 2.84
N ILE A 113 13.46 -16.62 4.00
CA ILE A 113 12.10 -16.42 4.51
C ILE A 113 11.28 -15.48 3.63
N VAL A 114 11.94 -14.54 2.93
CA VAL A 114 11.28 -13.55 2.07
C VAL A 114 10.52 -14.24 0.93
N ALA A 115 11.08 -15.32 0.37
CA ALA A 115 10.42 -16.08 -0.69
C ALA A 115 9.05 -16.61 -0.24
N SER A 116 8.91 -17.03 1.02
CA SER A 116 7.63 -17.51 1.55
C SER A 116 6.59 -16.40 1.75
N MET A 117 7.03 -15.17 2.05
CA MET A 117 6.14 -14.00 2.15
C MET A 117 5.65 -13.58 0.75
N GLN A 118 6.55 -13.61 -0.24
CA GLN A 118 6.23 -13.32 -1.64
C GLN A 118 5.32 -14.37 -2.27
N GLU A 119 5.56 -15.66 -2.00
CA GLU A 119 4.68 -16.76 -2.42
C GLU A 119 3.27 -16.59 -1.88
N ALA A 120 3.13 -16.12 -0.64
CA ALA A 120 1.85 -15.85 -0.01
C ALA A 120 1.20 -14.53 -0.46
N HIS A 121 1.87 -13.75 -1.32
CA HIS A 121 1.47 -12.40 -1.73
C HIS A 121 1.21 -11.47 -0.53
N TRP A 122 1.98 -11.62 0.53
CA TRP A 122 1.90 -10.74 1.70
C TRP A 122 2.62 -9.42 1.44
N GLU A 123 2.11 -8.35 2.03
CA GLU A 123 2.82 -7.08 2.05
C GLU A 123 4.02 -7.19 3.00
N ILE A 124 5.18 -6.69 2.61
CA ILE A 124 6.37 -6.56 3.48
C ILE A 124 6.62 -5.07 3.74
N ALA A 125 6.19 -4.59 4.90
CA ALA A 125 6.42 -3.22 5.36
C ALA A 125 7.67 -3.16 6.24
N THR A 126 8.34 -2.00 6.28
CA THR A 126 9.52 -1.84 7.12
C THR A 126 9.14 -1.72 8.58
N HIS A 127 9.78 -2.55 9.41
CA HIS A 127 9.77 -2.43 10.86
C HIS A 127 11.08 -1.83 11.40
N GLY A 128 11.71 -0.97 10.59
CA GLY A 128 13.00 -0.36 10.90
C GLY A 128 14.20 -1.29 10.69
N LEU A 129 15.40 -0.76 10.92
CA LEU A 129 16.65 -1.52 10.75
C LEU A 129 16.81 -2.59 11.82
N LYS A 130 16.59 -2.19 13.07
CA LYS A 130 16.69 -3.03 14.28
C LYS A 130 15.45 -2.85 15.14
N TRP A 131 15.15 -3.88 15.91
CA TRP A 131 14.10 -3.83 16.91
C TRP A 131 14.66 -3.32 18.24
N ILE A 132 14.82 -2.00 18.34
CA ILE A 132 15.30 -1.30 19.55
C ILE A 132 14.36 -0.16 19.98
N ASP A 133 14.61 0.44 21.14
CA ASP A 133 13.92 1.65 21.59
C ASP A 133 14.61 2.89 20.98
N TYR A 134 13.92 3.58 20.07
CA TYR A 134 14.45 4.78 19.40
C TYR A 134 14.29 6.05 20.22
N ARG A 135 13.62 6.03 21.38
CA ARG A 135 13.29 7.22 22.19
C ARG A 135 14.44 8.22 22.32
N ASP A 136 15.64 7.71 22.59
CA ASP A 136 16.84 8.50 22.88
C ASP A 136 17.90 8.43 21.76
N VAL A 137 17.56 7.83 20.61
CA VAL A 137 18.45 7.76 19.45
C VAL A 137 18.52 9.12 18.76
N PRO A 138 19.72 9.67 18.49
CA PRO A 138 19.84 10.95 17.78
C PRO A 138 19.18 10.90 16.39
N ALA A 139 18.49 11.98 16.01
CA ALA A 139 17.74 12.05 14.74
C ALA A 139 18.58 11.72 13.50
N GLU A 140 19.86 12.08 13.49
CA GLU A 140 20.79 11.72 12.41
C GLU A 140 21.00 10.21 12.30
N ARG A 141 21.15 9.53 13.43
CA ARG A 141 21.31 8.08 13.46
C ARG A 141 20.02 7.38 13.08
N GLU A 142 18.88 7.83 13.61
CA GLU A 142 17.58 7.27 13.26
C GLU A 142 17.28 7.41 11.75
N ARG A 143 17.60 8.56 11.15
CA ARG A 143 17.50 8.75 9.70
C ARG A 143 18.37 7.76 8.92
N ALA A 144 19.62 7.56 9.36
CA ALA A 144 20.52 6.60 8.72
C ALA A 144 19.99 5.17 8.83
N ASP A 145 19.43 4.79 9.98
CA ASP A 145 18.81 3.48 10.17
C ASP A 145 17.57 3.30 9.27
N ILE A 146 16.71 4.31 9.11
CA ILE A 146 15.55 4.26 8.19
C ILE A 146 16.02 4.00 6.76
N LEU A 147 17.02 4.75 6.28
CA LEU A 147 17.55 4.60 4.92
C LEU A 147 18.20 3.23 4.70
N GLU A 148 18.93 2.73 5.69
CA GLU A 148 19.57 1.42 5.62
C GLU A 148 18.55 0.28 5.64
N ALA A 149 17.47 0.42 6.42
CA ALA A 149 16.36 -0.53 6.41
C ALA A 149 15.71 -0.63 5.02
N ILE A 150 15.44 0.52 4.40
CA ILE A 150 14.89 0.58 3.04
C ILE A 150 15.84 -0.10 2.04
N ARG A 151 17.15 0.20 2.09
CA ARG A 151 18.15 -0.39 1.20
C ARG A 151 18.16 -1.92 1.31
N ILE A 152 18.32 -2.45 2.52
CA ILE A 152 18.37 -3.90 2.78
C ILE A 152 17.08 -4.57 2.31
N GLN A 153 15.91 -4.02 2.65
CA GLN A 153 14.64 -4.63 2.25
C GLN A 153 14.42 -4.58 0.73
N THR A 154 14.85 -3.51 0.08
CA THR A 154 14.79 -3.42 -1.39
C THR A 154 15.66 -4.49 -2.04
N GLU A 155 16.87 -4.72 -1.53
CA GLU A 155 17.77 -5.77 -2.03
C GLU A 155 17.20 -7.17 -1.83
N LEU A 156 16.57 -7.43 -0.67
CA LEU A 156 16.04 -8.76 -0.33
C LEU A 156 14.73 -9.08 -1.04
N THR A 157 13.86 -8.10 -1.23
CA THR A 157 12.49 -8.30 -1.74
C THR A 157 12.34 -7.92 -3.22
N GLY A 158 13.32 -7.21 -3.79
CA GLY A 158 13.28 -6.70 -5.17
C GLY A 158 12.50 -5.39 -5.33
N GLU A 159 11.75 -4.96 -4.31
CA GLU A 159 10.98 -3.72 -4.30
C GLU A 159 11.15 -2.97 -2.98
N ARG A 160 11.01 -1.64 -3.00
CA ARG A 160 11.09 -0.88 -1.75
C ARG A 160 9.85 -1.08 -0.87
N PRO A 161 9.98 -1.04 0.47
CA PRO A 161 8.81 -0.98 1.34
C PRO A 161 8.04 0.33 1.12
N LEU A 162 6.71 0.24 1.11
CA LEU A 162 5.79 1.39 0.99
C LEU A 162 5.09 1.74 2.31
N GLY A 163 5.19 0.88 3.32
CA GLY A 163 4.69 1.10 4.67
C GLY A 163 5.83 1.16 5.69
N CYS A 164 5.68 2.00 6.70
CA CYS A 164 6.63 2.12 7.81
C CYS A 164 5.95 1.98 9.18
N TYR A 165 6.54 1.18 10.06
CA TYR A 165 6.23 1.10 11.48
C TYR A 165 7.52 0.96 12.28
N GLN A 166 7.92 1.92 13.09
CA GLN A 166 9.10 1.78 13.96
C GLN A 166 8.75 1.13 15.30
N GLY A 167 7.52 1.33 15.78
CA GLY A 167 6.99 0.85 17.05
C GLY A 167 7.45 1.69 18.23
N ARG A 168 8.66 1.44 18.74
CA ARG A 168 9.24 2.18 19.87
C ARG A 168 9.93 3.44 19.36
N THR A 169 9.12 4.44 19.05
CA THR A 169 9.50 5.66 18.33
C THR A 169 10.26 6.67 19.18
N SER A 170 10.95 7.58 18.49
CA SER A 170 11.42 8.86 19.01
C SER A 170 10.44 9.98 18.62
N GLN A 171 10.63 11.20 19.14
CA GLN A 171 9.88 12.37 18.67
C GLN A 171 10.15 12.73 17.19
N ASN A 172 11.21 12.17 16.59
CA ASN A 172 11.64 12.46 15.22
C ASN A 172 11.15 11.41 14.21
N THR A 173 10.69 10.23 14.64
CA THR A 173 10.39 9.10 13.74
C THR A 173 9.42 9.45 12.62
N ILE A 174 8.26 10.05 12.96
CA ILE A 174 7.27 10.45 11.97
C ILE A 174 7.83 11.55 11.05
N PRO A 175 8.38 12.68 11.55
CA PRO A 175 9.03 13.67 10.69
C PRO A 175 10.09 13.11 9.74
N LEU A 176 10.93 12.18 10.20
CA LEU A 176 11.97 11.54 9.39
C LEU A 176 11.37 10.64 8.31
N THR A 177 10.34 9.86 8.65
CA THR A 177 9.61 9.01 7.70
C THR A 177 8.94 9.85 6.62
N MET A 178 8.31 10.96 7.01
CA MET A 178 7.70 11.92 6.06
C MET A 178 8.75 12.58 5.16
N ALA A 179 9.93 12.90 5.70
CA ALA A 179 11.01 13.52 4.96
C ALA A 179 11.68 12.58 3.94
N GLU A 180 11.67 11.26 4.18
CA GLU A 180 12.15 10.27 3.21
C GLU A 180 11.25 10.24 1.95
N GLY A 181 9.94 10.43 2.12
CA GLY A 181 9.00 10.72 1.03
C GLY A 181 8.63 9.54 0.11
N GLY A 182 9.11 8.33 0.43
CA GLY A 182 8.87 7.13 -0.33
C GLY A 182 7.90 6.13 0.32
N PHE A 183 7.28 6.49 1.43
CA PHE A 183 6.24 5.70 2.10
C PHE A 183 4.84 6.23 1.76
N LEU A 184 3.91 5.33 1.47
CA LEU A 184 2.48 5.65 1.32
C LEU A 184 1.78 5.78 2.67
N TYR A 185 2.21 5.04 3.68
CA TYR A 185 1.65 5.15 5.02
C TYR A 185 2.69 4.97 6.14
N THR A 186 2.38 5.55 7.30
CA THR A 186 3.00 5.21 8.58
C THR A 186 1.96 4.58 9.50
N ALA A 187 2.39 3.63 10.33
CA ALA A 187 1.56 2.96 11.34
C ALA A 187 1.98 3.27 12.78
N ASP A 188 2.90 4.21 13.01
CA ASP A 188 3.41 4.62 14.33
C ASP A 188 2.42 5.48 15.14
N ILE A 189 1.13 5.16 15.02
CA ILE A 189 0.03 5.89 15.64
C ILE A 189 -1.06 4.90 16.07
N TYR A 190 -1.72 5.19 17.19
CA TYR A 190 -2.70 4.32 17.85
C TYR A 190 -3.98 5.08 18.20
N ALA A 191 -4.25 6.19 17.49
CA ALA A 191 -5.17 7.24 17.95
C ALA A 191 -6.53 7.28 17.23
N ASP A 192 -6.83 6.32 16.35
CA ASP A 192 -8.09 6.27 15.63
C ASP A 192 -8.39 4.84 15.12
N GLU A 193 -9.62 4.61 14.67
CA GLU A 193 -10.12 3.37 14.06
C GLU A 193 -10.24 3.49 12.54
N LEU A 194 -9.82 4.62 11.97
CA LEU A 194 -9.74 4.89 10.54
C LEU A 194 -8.38 5.49 10.17
N PRO A 195 -7.91 5.29 8.92
CA PRO A 195 -6.79 6.06 8.38
C PRO A 195 -7.10 7.56 8.36
N TYR A 196 -6.06 8.39 8.48
CA TYR A 196 -6.21 9.85 8.39
C TYR A 196 -4.91 10.53 7.93
N TRP A 197 -5.00 11.77 7.46
CA TRP A 197 -3.86 12.50 6.92
C TRP A 197 -3.12 13.30 7.98
N LEU A 198 -1.82 13.07 8.08
CA LEU A 198 -0.89 13.91 8.83
C LEU A 198 -0.41 15.05 7.94
N ALA A 199 -0.44 16.27 8.46
CA ALA A 199 0.22 17.40 7.83
C ALA A 199 1.69 17.45 8.26
N GLY A 200 2.60 17.70 7.32
CA GLY A 200 4.01 17.91 7.62
C GLY A 200 4.72 18.74 6.56
N PRO A 201 6.00 19.08 6.80
CA PRO A 201 6.75 20.01 5.98
C PRO A 201 6.98 19.50 4.55
N SER A 202 6.96 18.18 4.35
CA SER A 202 7.16 17.51 3.06
C SER A 202 5.86 17.10 2.37
N GLY A 203 4.72 17.67 2.80
CA GLY A 203 3.40 17.30 2.30
C GLY A 203 2.62 16.38 3.23
N PRO A 204 1.46 15.87 2.76
CA PRO A 204 0.62 14.96 3.53
C PRO A 204 1.24 13.56 3.61
N GLN A 205 1.09 12.91 4.77
CA GLN A 205 1.41 11.49 4.97
C GLN A 205 0.17 10.78 5.49
N LEU A 206 -0.19 9.64 4.91
CA LEU A 206 -1.28 8.84 5.44
C LEU A 206 -0.82 8.14 6.73
N ALA A 207 -1.56 8.33 7.81
CA ALA A 207 -1.53 7.48 8.98
C ALA A 207 -2.54 6.35 8.79
N VAL A 208 -2.11 5.11 8.98
CA VAL A 208 -3.01 3.96 9.13
C VAL A 208 -2.79 3.44 10.56
N PRO A 209 -3.69 3.73 11.52
CA PRO A 209 -3.44 3.47 12.95
C PRO A 209 -3.36 1.99 13.34
N TYR A 210 -2.33 1.63 14.10
CA TYR A 210 -2.07 0.28 14.60
C TYR A 210 -2.63 0.08 16.02
N THR A 211 -2.32 -1.04 16.67
CA THR A 211 -2.87 -1.44 17.96
C THR A 211 -1.79 -1.97 18.92
N LEU A 212 -1.93 -1.66 20.21
CA LEU A 212 -1.17 -2.27 21.31
C LEU A 212 -2.07 -3.10 22.24
N ASP A 213 -3.36 -3.19 21.93
CA ASP A 213 -4.41 -3.82 22.73
C ASP A 213 -4.95 -5.10 22.07
N ALA A 214 -5.43 -5.02 20.82
CA ALA A 214 -5.72 -6.16 19.96
C ALA A 214 -4.41 -6.77 19.39
N ASN A 215 -3.49 -7.09 20.30
CA ASN A 215 -2.12 -7.44 19.99
C ASN A 215 -1.63 -8.56 20.92
N ASP A 216 -1.05 -9.62 20.36
CA ASP A 216 -0.53 -10.76 21.12
C ASP A 216 0.70 -10.41 21.97
N MET A 217 1.32 -9.24 21.79
CA MET A 217 2.33 -8.69 22.70
C MET A 217 1.82 -8.70 24.15
N ARG A 218 0.50 -8.60 24.31
CA ARG A 218 -0.15 -8.63 25.62
C ARG A 218 0.01 -9.97 26.33
N PHE A 219 0.38 -11.07 25.68
CA PHE A 219 0.79 -12.28 26.40
C PHE A 219 2.11 -12.13 27.19
N ALA A 220 2.92 -11.12 26.86
CA ALA A 220 4.25 -10.88 27.43
C ALA A 220 4.35 -9.53 28.15
N THR A 221 3.22 -9.01 28.65
CA THR A 221 3.17 -7.75 29.42
C THR A 221 2.52 -7.96 30.79
N PRO A 222 2.83 -7.14 31.82
CA PRO A 222 2.38 -7.39 33.18
C PRO A 222 0.86 -7.51 33.38
N GLN A 223 0.05 -6.72 32.67
CA GLN A 223 -1.42 -6.78 32.79
C GLN A 223 -2.03 -7.94 31.99
N GLY A 224 -1.27 -8.46 31.04
CA GLY A 224 -1.64 -9.17 29.83
C GLY A 224 -2.61 -10.36 29.83
N PHE A 225 -2.71 -11.00 28.66
CA PHE A 225 -3.47 -12.24 28.50
C PHE A 225 -2.69 -13.42 29.10
N ASN A 226 -3.34 -14.17 29.98
CA ASN A 226 -2.78 -15.36 30.63
C ASN A 226 -3.10 -16.64 29.86
N ALA A 227 -4.13 -16.64 29.00
CA ALA A 227 -4.57 -17.79 28.24
C ALA A 227 -5.14 -17.38 26.88
N GLY A 228 -5.13 -18.32 25.92
CA GLY A 228 -5.64 -18.09 24.58
C GLY A 228 -7.08 -17.57 24.54
N ASP A 229 -7.96 -18.09 25.41
CA ASP A 229 -9.36 -17.66 25.46
C ASP A 229 -9.55 -16.18 25.76
N GLN A 230 -8.65 -15.58 26.56
CA GLN A 230 -8.71 -14.15 26.87
C GLN A 230 -8.39 -13.31 25.63
N PHE A 231 -7.41 -13.73 24.83
CA PHE A 231 -7.09 -13.06 23.57
C PHE A 231 -8.21 -13.25 22.54
N PHE A 232 -8.72 -14.46 22.37
CA PHE A 232 -9.85 -14.71 21.48
C PHE A 232 -11.08 -13.88 21.87
N ALA A 233 -11.44 -13.85 23.15
CA ALA A 233 -12.58 -13.06 23.63
C ALA A 233 -12.38 -11.58 23.35
N TYR A 234 -11.19 -11.04 23.63
CA TYR A 234 -10.87 -9.64 23.34
C TYR A 234 -11.01 -9.31 21.86
N LEU A 235 -10.40 -10.12 20.99
CA LEU A 235 -10.49 -9.92 19.54
C LEU A 235 -11.93 -10.03 19.03
N ARG A 236 -12.69 -11.03 19.51
CA ARG A 236 -14.09 -11.21 19.15
C ARG A 236 -14.93 -10.00 19.57
N ASP A 237 -14.78 -9.53 20.80
CA ASP A 237 -15.58 -8.42 21.31
C ASP A 237 -15.24 -7.11 20.57
N SER A 238 -13.96 -6.88 20.23
CA SER A 238 -13.54 -5.78 19.35
C SER A 238 -14.16 -5.89 17.95
N PHE A 239 -14.12 -7.09 17.34
CA PHE A 239 -14.72 -7.34 16.04
C PHE A 239 -16.22 -7.11 16.07
N ASP A 240 -16.95 -7.70 17.01
CA ASP A 240 -18.42 -7.61 17.11
C ASP A 240 -18.88 -6.16 17.27
N THR A 241 -18.15 -5.38 18.07
CA THR A 241 -18.42 -3.96 18.27
C THR A 241 -18.28 -3.18 16.97
N LEU A 242 -17.12 -3.26 16.32
CA LEU A 242 -16.85 -2.53 15.07
C LEU A 242 -17.72 -3.03 13.91
N TYR A 243 -18.02 -4.33 13.87
CA TYR A 243 -18.91 -4.92 12.88
C TYR A 243 -20.33 -4.40 13.05
N ALA A 244 -20.84 -4.32 14.30
CA ALA A 244 -22.14 -3.75 14.61
C ALA A 244 -22.24 -2.28 14.17
N GLU A 245 -21.27 -1.44 14.57
CA GLU A 245 -21.19 -0.04 14.16
C GLU A 245 -21.10 0.14 12.63
N GLY A 246 -20.45 -0.81 11.96
CA GLY A 246 -20.28 -0.86 10.52
C GLY A 246 -21.58 -0.99 9.70
N GLU A 247 -22.73 -1.19 10.34
CA GLU A 247 -24.01 -1.00 9.67
C GLU A 247 -24.16 0.43 9.14
N THR A 248 -23.66 1.42 9.90
CA THR A 248 -23.81 2.84 9.58
C THR A 248 -22.48 3.57 9.43
N ALA A 249 -21.43 3.15 10.13
CA ALA A 249 -20.14 3.82 10.15
C ALA A 249 -18.98 2.80 10.21
N PRO A 250 -18.67 2.11 9.08
CA PRO A 250 -17.59 1.11 9.02
C PRO A 250 -16.23 1.64 9.50
N LYS A 251 -15.42 0.74 10.07
CA LYS A 251 -14.08 1.02 10.63
C LYS A 251 -13.07 -0.05 10.21
N MET A 252 -11.82 0.12 10.61
CA MET A 252 -10.80 -0.93 10.52
C MET A 252 -10.42 -1.48 11.89
N MET A 253 -9.97 -2.73 11.91
CA MET A 253 -9.42 -3.41 13.08
C MET A 253 -8.04 -3.97 12.74
N SER A 254 -7.00 -3.49 13.44
CA SER A 254 -5.68 -4.10 13.36
C SER A 254 -5.59 -5.27 14.34
N VAL A 255 -4.86 -6.33 13.97
CA VAL A 255 -4.52 -7.45 14.87
C VAL A 255 -3.02 -7.69 14.83
N GLY A 256 -2.34 -7.34 15.92
CA GLY A 256 -0.89 -7.49 16.05
C GLY A 256 -0.47 -8.89 16.50
N LEU A 257 0.46 -9.51 15.77
CA LEU A 257 0.93 -10.88 16.01
C LEU A 257 2.46 -10.92 16.02
N HIS A 258 3.08 -11.73 16.88
CA HIS A 258 4.53 -11.92 16.91
C HIS A 258 4.87 -13.41 16.77
N CYS A 259 5.85 -13.72 15.93
CA CYS A 259 6.21 -15.11 15.61
C CYS A 259 6.55 -15.92 16.87
N ARG A 260 7.35 -15.35 17.78
CA ARG A 260 7.74 -16.01 19.04
C ARG A 260 6.63 -16.12 20.09
N LEU A 261 5.54 -15.35 19.97
CA LEU A 261 4.44 -15.31 20.94
C LEU A 261 3.25 -16.16 20.48
N VAL A 262 2.34 -15.64 19.66
CA VAL A 262 1.14 -16.38 19.19
C VAL A 262 1.48 -17.58 18.33
N GLY A 263 2.70 -17.63 17.76
CA GLY A 263 3.21 -18.83 17.10
C GLY A 263 3.34 -20.03 18.05
N ARG A 264 3.32 -19.87 19.38
CA ARG A 264 3.30 -20.98 20.34
C ARG A 264 1.96 -21.73 20.27
N PRO A 265 1.94 -23.08 20.34
CA PRO A 265 0.73 -23.87 20.12
C PRO A 265 -0.44 -23.51 21.05
N GLY A 266 -0.16 -23.21 22.33
CA GLY A 266 -1.20 -22.84 23.30
C GLY A 266 -1.90 -21.50 23.01
N ARG A 267 -1.25 -20.60 22.26
CA ARG A 267 -1.80 -19.30 21.84
C ARG A 267 -2.36 -19.36 20.42
N ALA A 268 -1.69 -20.09 19.53
CA ALA A 268 -2.09 -20.27 18.13
C ALA A 268 -3.52 -20.83 17.99
N ALA A 269 -3.96 -21.70 18.92
CA ALA A 269 -5.32 -22.23 18.91
C ALA A 269 -6.41 -21.13 19.05
N ALA A 270 -6.15 -20.08 19.84
CA ALA A 270 -7.05 -18.95 19.98
C ALA A 270 -7.07 -18.07 18.73
N LEU A 271 -5.90 -17.84 18.12
CA LEU A 271 -5.83 -17.14 16.84
C LEU A 271 -6.61 -17.91 15.76
N ALA A 272 -6.42 -19.23 15.64
CA ALA A 272 -7.13 -20.05 14.66
C ALA A 272 -8.65 -19.88 14.76
N ARG A 273 -9.18 -19.93 15.99
CA ARG A 273 -10.59 -19.68 16.27
C ARG A 273 -11.05 -18.29 15.84
N PHE A 274 -10.22 -17.26 16.03
CA PHE A 274 -10.56 -15.91 15.60
C PHE A 274 -10.53 -15.76 14.08
N LEU A 275 -9.55 -16.36 13.39
CA LEU A 275 -9.50 -16.39 11.93
C LEU A 275 -10.78 -17.05 11.35
N ASP A 276 -11.17 -18.19 11.91
CA ASP A 276 -12.39 -18.90 11.50
C ASP A 276 -13.65 -18.07 11.82
N TYR A 277 -13.66 -17.36 12.95
CA TYR A 277 -14.75 -16.45 13.33
C TYR A 277 -14.92 -15.31 12.32
N VAL A 278 -13.84 -14.63 11.96
CA VAL A 278 -13.85 -13.56 10.95
C VAL A 278 -14.37 -14.07 9.60
N GLN A 279 -13.92 -15.25 9.16
CA GLN A 279 -14.37 -15.85 7.89
C GLN A 279 -15.83 -16.34 7.91
N SER A 280 -16.43 -16.49 9.09
CA SER A 280 -17.84 -16.90 9.22
C SER A 280 -18.83 -15.74 9.03
N HIS A 281 -18.35 -14.49 8.96
CA HIS A 281 -19.18 -13.29 8.78
C HIS A 281 -19.18 -12.82 7.32
N ASP A 282 -20.32 -12.35 6.84
CA ASP A 282 -20.41 -11.66 5.55
C ASP A 282 -19.93 -10.21 5.65
N ARG A 283 -19.66 -9.59 4.50
CA ARG A 283 -19.27 -8.17 4.42
C ARG A 283 -18.08 -7.81 5.32
N VAL A 284 -17.09 -8.69 5.40
CA VAL A 284 -15.78 -8.42 6.01
C VAL A 284 -14.75 -8.26 4.90
N TRP A 285 -13.98 -7.17 4.93
CA TRP A 285 -12.81 -7.03 4.07
C TRP A 285 -11.55 -7.35 4.85
N VAL A 286 -10.95 -8.53 4.62
CA VAL A 286 -9.62 -8.82 5.14
C VAL A 286 -8.59 -8.29 4.15
N ALA A 287 -7.70 -7.42 4.61
CA ALA A 287 -6.81 -6.65 3.74
C ALA A 287 -5.38 -6.58 4.30
N THR A 288 -4.42 -6.42 3.40
CA THR A 288 -3.13 -5.82 3.74
C THR A 288 -3.32 -4.34 4.08
N ARG A 289 -2.38 -3.80 4.83
CA ARG A 289 -2.36 -2.39 5.22
C ARG A 289 -2.12 -1.47 4.03
N LEU A 290 -1.31 -1.91 3.07
CA LEU A 290 -1.11 -1.22 1.80
C LEU A 290 -2.40 -1.13 0.97
N GLU A 291 -3.23 -2.18 0.96
CA GLU A 291 -4.54 -2.12 0.29
C GLU A 291 -5.46 -1.09 0.96
N ILE A 292 -5.49 -1.04 2.29
CA ILE A 292 -6.23 0.00 3.05
C ILE A 292 -5.68 1.40 2.71
N ALA A 293 -4.36 1.57 2.67
CA ALA A 293 -3.74 2.84 2.34
C ALA A 293 -4.11 3.31 0.93
N ARG A 294 -4.00 2.44 -0.07
CA ARG A 294 -4.39 2.73 -1.46
C ARG A 294 -5.87 3.02 -1.62
N HIS A 295 -6.72 2.29 -0.89
CA HIS A 295 -8.15 2.57 -0.84
C HIS A 295 -8.43 3.97 -0.30
N TRP A 296 -7.77 4.35 0.80
CA TRP A 296 -7.94 5.67 1.40
C TRP A 296 -7.46 6.79 0.48
N ILE A 297 -6.28 6.64 -0.12
CA ILE A 297 -5.72 7.56 -1.11
C ILE A 297 -6.72 7.81 -2.25
N ARG A 298 -7.43 6.78 -2.69
CA ARG A 298 -8.38 6.92 -3.81
C ARG A 298 -9.68 7.62 -3.42
N HIS A 299 -10.22 7.35 -2.23
CA HIS A 299 -11.59 7.75 -1.88
C HIS A 299 -11.65 8.93 -0.89
N HIS A 300 -10.55 9.21 -0.19
CA HIS A 300 -10.45 10.21 0.86
C HIS A 300 -9.17 11.03 0.70
N PRO A 301 -9.10 11.94 -0.30
CA PRO A 301 -7.95 12.82 -0.45
C PRO A 301 -7.74 13.70 0.79
N PRO A 302 -6.52 14.25 0.99
CA PRO A 302 -6.25 15.18 2.09
C PRO A 302 -7.11 16.43 1.98
N ALA A 303 -7.31 17.13 3.10
CA ALA A 303 -8.06 18.37 3.11
C ALA A 303 -7.39 19.41 2.18
N GLY A 304 -8.17 19.96 1.23
CA GLY A 304 -7.66 20.83 0.18
C GLY A 304 -7.22 20.10 -1.10
N ASP A 305 -7.58 18.81 -1.22
CA ASP A 305 -7.27 17.92 -2.34
C ASP A 305 -5.77 17.70 -2.59
N TYR A 306 -5.44 16.94 -3.63
CA TYR A 306 -4.06 16.70 -4.03
C TYR A 306 -3.46 17.96 -4.66
N VAL A 307 -2.37 18.45 -4.06
CA VAL A 307 -1.56 19.55 -4.60
C VAL A 307 -0.25 18.96 -5.15
N PRO A 308 -0.15 18.66 -6.46
CA PRO A 308 0.97 17.97 -7.10
C PRO A 308 2.36 18.38 -6.62
N SER A 309 2.64 19.68 -6.55
CA SER A 309 3.94 20.24 -6.18
C SER A 309 4.33 20.01 -4.72
N LYS A 310 3.38 19.60 -3.87
CA LYS A 310 3.58 19.35 -2.44
C LYS A 310 3.53 17.87 -2.09
N LEU A 311 3.29 16.97 -3.05
CA LEU A 311 3.20 15.55 -2.75
C LEU A 311 4.59 14.91 -2.64
N PRO A 312 4.82 14.07 -1.62
CA PRO A 312 5.99 13.20 -1.59
C PRO A 312 5.92 12.22 -2.78
N LYS A 313 7.09 11.78 -3.26
CA LYS A 313 7.23 11.03 -4.52
C LYS A 313 6.34 9.79 -4.57
N ALA A 314 6.31 8.99 -3.50
CA ALA A 314 5.50 7.77 -3.49
C ALA A 314 4.00 8.09 -3.63
N LEU A 315 3.50 9.08 -2.89
CA LEU A 315 2.10 9.49 -2.98
C LEU A 315 1.78 10.10 -4.36
N PHE A 316 2.69 10.91 -4.91
CA PHE A 316 2.54 11.46 -6.26
C PHE A 316 2.41 10.36 -7.32
N VAL A 317 3.27 9.33 -7.26
CA VAL A 317 3.23 8.20 -8.18
C VAL A 317 1.97 7.35 -7.97
N GLU A 318 1.54 7.13 -6.74
CA GLU A 318 0.31 6.36 -6.45
C GLU A 318 -0.94 7.08 -6.99
N VAL A 319 -1.02 8.40 -6.84
CA VAL A 319 -2.16 9.21 -7.31
C VAL A 319 -2.13 9.38 -8.83
N PHE A 320 -1.00 9.80 -9.39
CA PHE A 320 -0.91 10.23 -10.80
C PHE A 320 -0.29 9.19 -11.74
N GLY A 321 0.32 8.11 -11.23
CA GLY A 321 0.94 7.07 -12.06
C GLY A 321 -0.07 6.37 -12.98
N ARG A 322 -1.29 6.16 -12.49
CA ARG A 322 -2.38 5.48 -13.23
C ARG A 322 -2.97 6.32 -14.37
N VAL A 323 -2.70 7.63 -14.40
CA VAL A 323 -3.12 8.53 -15.49
C VAL A 323 -2.61 8.02 -16.84
N TRP A 324 -1.42 7.42 -16.85
CA TRP A 324 -0.74 6.90 -18.03
C TRP A 324 -0.81 5.36 -18.11
N GLU A 325 -1.93 4.77 -17.68
CA GLU A 325 -2.11 3.31 -17.57
C GLU A 325 -1.05 2.65 -16.68
N HIS A 326 -0.63 1.42 -17.00
CA HIS A 326 0.42 0.67 -16.31
C HIS A 326 1.84 1.24 -16.51
N SER A 327 1.97 2.57 -16.69
CA SER A 327 3.24 3.28 -16.89
C SER A 327 3.52 4.33 -15.79
N PRO A 328 3.66 3.91 -14.53
CA PRO A 328 3.94 4.82 -13.41
C PRO A 328 5.28 5.56 -13.55
N TRP A 329 6.17 5.10 -14.44
CA TRP A 329 7.43 5.76 -14.76
C TRP A 329 7.25 7.20 -15.24
N VAL A 330 6.13 7.52 -15.92
CA VAL A 330 5.85 8.89 -16.38
C VAL A 330 5.68 9.81 -15.17
N ALA A 331 4.90 9.40 -14.17
CA ALA A 331 4.73 10.16 -12.94
C ALA A 331 6.06 10.27 -12.17
N ALA A 332 6.81 9.16 -12.04
CA ALA A 332 8.09 9.18 -11.36
C ALA A 332 9.08 10.17 -12.01
N ALA A 333 9.22 10.12 -13.34
CA ALA A 333 10.08 11.03 -14.10
C ALA A 333 9.60 12.49 -14.04
N THR A 334 8.28 12.71 -13.96
CA THR A 334 7.71 14.05 -13.78
C THR A 334 8.08 14.64 -12.42
N HIS A 335 7.99 13.84 -11.35
CA HIS A 335 8.38 14.25 -10.01
C HIS A 335 9.89 14.52 -9.92
N ASP A 336 10.71 13.65 -10.50
CA ASP A 336 12.17 13.79 -10.53
C ASP A 336 12.64 15.04 -11.29
N ALA A 337 11.86 15.51 -12.28
CA ALA A 337 12.13 16.75 -13.00
C ALA A 337 11.84 18.03 -12.19
N GLY A 338 11.22 17.89 -11.00
CA GLY A 338 10.80 18.99 -10.14
C GLY A 338 9.43 19.55 -10.50
N LEU A 339 8.65 19.84 -9.47
CA LEU A 339 7.30 20.42 -9.58
C LEU A 339 7.24 21.78 -8.89
N ALA A 340 6.54 22.72 -9.51
CA ALA A 340 6.25 24.03 -8.95
C ALA A 340 4.74 24.28 -8.95
N ALA A 341 4.31 25.40 -8.39
CA ALA A 341 2.88 25.75 -8.29
C ALA A 341 2.16 25.79 -9.65
N SER A 342 2.88 25.99 -10.77
CA SER A 342 2.29 25.93 -12.11
C SER A 342 1.81 24.53 -12.51
N GLN A 343 2.30 23.47 -11.86
CA GLN A 343 1.84 22.09 -12.04
C GLN A 343 0.67 21.71 -11.12
N ASP A 344 0.17 22.61 -10.26
CA ASP A 344 -0.96 22.32 -9.37
C ASP A 344 -2.34 22.42 -10.06
N SER A 345 -2.37 22.30 -11.40
CA SER A 345 -3.58 22.29 -12.22
C SER A 345 -3.51 21.14 -13.22
N ALA A 346 -4.67 20.65 -13.68
CA ALA A 346 -4.71 19.58 -14.67
C ALA A 346 -3.90 19.90 -15.94
N ALA A 347 -3.99 21.12 -16.47
CA ALA A 347 -3.25 21.54 -17.66
C ALA A 347 -1.73 21.67 -17.41
N GLY A 348 -1.36 22.23 -16.26
CA GLY A 348 0.04 22.38 -15.87
C GLY A 348 0.73 21.04 -15.64
N LEU A 349 0.07 20.14 -14.90
CA LEU A 349 0.57 18.79 -14.65
C LEU A 349 0.63 17.98 -15.94
N HIS A 350 -0.40 18.04 -16.78
CA HIS A 350 -0.43 17.38 -18.09
C HIS A 350 0.77 17.77 -18.95
N THR A 351 1.07 19.07 -19.03
CA THR A 351 2.23 19.58 -19.79
C THR A 351 3.54 18.98 -19.29
N ALA A 352 3.72 18.91 -17.96
CA ALA A 352 4.92 18.33 -17.35
C ALA A 352 5.01 16.81 -17.60
N MET A 353 3.90 16.07 -17.44
CA MET A 353 3.86 14.63 -17.66
C MET A 353 4.02 14.24 -19.13
N ALA A 354 3.42 14.98 -20.06
CA ALA A 354 3.61 14.79 -21.49
C ALA A 354 5.08 15.01 -21.87
N LYS A 355 5.73 16.04 -21.32
CA LYS A 355 7.18 16.26 -21.51
C LYS A 355 8.01 15.08 -20.98
N ALA A 356 7.69 14.55 -19.80
CA ALA A 356 8.38 13.39 -19.23
C ALA A 356 8.19 12.13 -20.10
N MET A 357 6.96 11.88 -20.55
CA MET A 357 6.63 10.77 -21.46
C MET A 357 7.41 10.87 -22.78
N ARG A 358 7.44 12.07 -23.39
CA ARG A 358 8.14 12.32 -24.66
C ARG A 358 9.67 12.24 -24.53
N ALA A 359 10.21 12.53 -23.36
CA ALA A 359 11.64 12.36 -23.08
C ALA A 359 12.05 10.90 -22.81
N GLY A 360 11.08 10.00 -22.54
CA GLY A 360 11.33 8.57 -22.38
C GLY A 360 11.89 7.93 -23.65
N SER A 361 12.60 6.81 -23.50
CA SER A 361 13.12 6.07 -24.65
C SER A 361 11.98 5.56 -25.54
N ARG A 362 12.29 5.28 -26.81
CA ARG A 362 11.31 4.74 -27.75
C ARG A 362 10.68 3.44 -27.24
N ASP A 363 11.44 2.62 -26.52
CA ASP A 363 10.96 1.37 -25.92
C ASP A 363 9.97 1.63 -24.77
N LEU A 364 10.24 2.62 -23.92
CA LEU A 364 9.29 3.02 -22.86
C LEU A 364 8.00 3.58 -23.44
N GLN A 365 8.09 4.41 -24.48
CA GLN A 365 6.93 4.92 -25.20
C GLN A 365 6.13 3.79 -25.85
N LYS A 366 6.81 2.81 -26.46
CA LYS A 366 6.15 1.65 -27.07
C LYS A 366 5.48 0.78 -26.01
N ALA A 367 6.14 0.55 -24.88
CA ALA A 367 5.58 -0.20 -23.75
C ALA A 367 4.33 0.50 -23.18
N LEU A 368 4.34 1.84 -23.07
CA LEU A 368 3.17 2.64 -22.71
C LEU A 368 2.00 2.41 -23.68
N LEU A 369 2.25 2.48 -25.00
CA LEU A 369 1.20 2.22 -26.00
C LEU A 369 0.68 0.78 -25.90
N LEU A 370 1.55 -0.21 -25.71
CA LEU A 370 1.17 -1.62 -25.55
C LEU A 370 0.39 -1.90 -24.27
N ALA A 371 0.58 -1.10 -23.23
CA ALA A 371 -0.15 -1.22 -21.97
C ALA A 371 -1.61 -0.73 -22.07
N HIS A 372 -1.99 -0.04 -23.16
CA HIS A 372 -3.38 0.39 -23.35
C HIS A 372 -4.24 -0.79 -23.82
N PRO A 373 -5.43 -0.97 -23.24
CA PRO A 373 -6.32 -2.04 -23.65
C PRO A 373 -6.89 -1.79 -25.06
N ASP A 374 -7.24 -2.88 -25.74
CA ASP A 374 -7.96 -2.79 -27.00
C ASP A 374 -9.34 -2.16 -26.82
N LEU A 375 -9.70 -1.31 -27.78
CA LEU A 375 -11.03 -0.77 -27.87
C LEU A 375 -12.04 -1.88 -28.18
N ALA A 376 -13.05 -2.07 -27.32
CA ALA A 376 -14.05 -3.14 -27.44
C ALA A 376 -13.46 -4.57 -27.57
N GLY A 377 -12.25 -4.78 -27.03
CA GLY A 377 -11.50 -6.02 -27.18
C GLY A 377 -11.82 -7.11 -26.16
N LYS A 378 -11.04 -8.19 -26.19
CA LYS A 378 -11.23 -9.37 -25.31
C LYS A 378 -11.08 -9.05 -23.82
N LEU A 379 -10.31 -8.02 -23.46
CA LEU A 379 -10.15 -7.54 -22.08
C LEU A 379 -11.47 -7.01 -21.49
N THR A 380 -12.33 -6.41 -22.32
CA THR A 380 -13.69 -6.01 -21.93
C THR A 380 -14.56 -7.23 -21.59
N ALA A 381 -14.35 -8.36 -22.26
CA ALA A 381 -15.07 -9.62 -22.00
C ALA A 381 -14.49 -10.40 -20.80
N ALA A 382 -13.21 -10.21 -20.48
CA ALA A 382 -12.53 -10.86 -19.36
C ALA A 382 -12.61 -10.07 -18.03
N GLY A 383 -13.08 -8.82 -18.05
CA GLY A 383 -13.15 -7.97 -16.85
C GLY A 383 -11.79 -7.44 -16.36
N GLU A 384 -10.78 -7.41 -17.25
CA GLU A 384 -9.38 -7.06 -16.93
C GLU A 384 -9.04 -5.58 -17.26
N LEU A 385 -10.05 -4.73 -17.53
CA LEU A 385 -9.85 -3.31 -17.80
C LEU A 385 -9.57 -2.54 -16.50
N THR A 386 -8.76 -1.48 -16.59
CA THR A 386 -8.71 -0.48 -15.52
C THR A 386 -10.08 0.18 -15.36
N PRO A 387 -10.48 0.59 -14.13
CA PRO A 387 -11.75 1.30 -13.90
C PRO A 387 -11.92 2.52 -14.82
N GLU A 388 -10.84 3.26 -15.04
CA GLU A 388 -10.79 4.44 -15.90
C GLU A 388 -11.07 4.08 -17.37
N SER A 389 -10.38 3.06 -17.91
CA SER A 389 -10.64 2.55 -19.27
C SER A 389 -12.07 2.03 -19.46
N SER A 390 -12.63 1.38 -18.43
CA SER A 390 -14.00 0.87 -18.48
C SER A 390 -15.03 2.00 -18.61
N GLN A 391 -14.85 3.07 -17.83
CA GLN A 391 -15.74 4.23 -17.84
C GLN A 391 -15.62 5.02 -19.16
N GLU A 392 -14.41 5.17 -19.68
CA GLU A 392 -14.14 5.84 -20.96
C GLU A 392 -14.85 5.11 -22.11
N GLN A 393 -14.69 3.79 -22.23
CA GLN A 393 -15.31 3.03 -23.33
C GLN A 393 -16.85 2.98 -23.24
N ALA A 394 -17.41 2.91 -22.03
CA ALA A 394 -18.86 2.97 -21.82
C ALA A 394 -19.47 4.29 -22.32
N SER A 395 -18.73 5.40 -22.23
CA SER A 395 -19.22 6.71 -22.68
C SER A 395 -19.47 6.82 -24.19
N ALA A 396 -18.79 6.00 -24.99
CA ALA A 396 -18.96 5.93 -26.45
C ALA A 396 -19.90 4.78 -26.90
N GLY A 397 -20.58 4.12 -25.95
CA GLY A 397 -21.52 3.03 -26.25
C GLY A 397 -20.87 1.75 -26.78
N LEU A 398 -19.56 1.57 -26.53
CA LEU A 398 -18.79 0.40 -26.96
C LEU A 398 -19.11 -0.85 -26.12
N ASP A 399 -19.70 -0.67 -24.94
CA ASP A 399 -20.27 -1.72 -24.09
C ASP A 399 -21.53 -2.37 -24.70
N ARG A 400 -22.16 -1.70 -25.68
CA ARG A 400 -23.44 -2.09 -26.31
C ARG A 400 -23.33 -2.30 -27.81
N LEU A 401 -22.22 -2.88 -28.27
CA LEU A 401 -22.05 -3.19 -29.68
C LEU A 401 -22.94 -4.37 -30.11
N THR A 402 -23.55 -4.25 -31.30
CA THR A 402 -24.22 -5.38 -31.96
C THR A 402 -23.21 -6.45 -32.36
N SER A 403 -23.67 -7.65 -32.73
CA SER A 403 -22.78 -8.71 -33.20
C SER A 403 -21.96 -8.28 -34.43
N ASP A 404 -22.59 -7.61 -35.39
CA ASP A 404 -21.92 -7.14 -36.61
C ASP A 404 -20.93 -6.01 -36.33
N GLU A 405 -21.27 -5.08 -35.43
CA GLU A 405 -20.36 -4.04 -34.98
C GLU A 405 -19.13 -4.64 -34.28
N ARG A 406 -19.31 -5.63 -33.40
CA ARG A 406 -18.18 -6.32 -32.74
C ARG A 406 -17.25 -7.00 -33.73
N VAL A 407 -17.81 -7.66 -34.75
CA VAL A 407 -17.01 -8.29 -35.81
C VAL A 407 -16.18 -7.22 -36.54
N ARG A 408 -16.80 -6.08 -36.87
CA ARG A 408 -16.09 -4.96 -37.53
C ARG A 408 -14.97 -4.39 -36.66
N PHE A 409 -15.24 -4.08 -35.39
CA PHE A 409 -14.22 -3.58 -34.46
C PHE A 409 -13.09 -4.59 -34.23
N THR A 410 -13.41 -5.88 -34.14
CA THR A 410 -12.40 -6.94 -34.00
C THR A 410 -11.50 -6.98 -35.23
N ALA A 411 -12.08 -6.98 -36.44
CA ALA A 411 -11.29 -6.99 -37.68
C ALA A 411 -10.39 -5.76 -37.82
N LEU A 412 -10.88 -4.58 -37.42
CA LEU A 412 -10.11 -3.33 -37.44
C LEU A 412 -8.96 -3.36 -36.43
N ASN A 413 -9.19 -3.82 -35.20
CA ASN A 413 -8.14 -4.00 -34.19
C ASN A 413 -7.04 -4.95 -34.67
N GLU A 414 -7.42 -6.11 -35.22
CA GLU A 414 -6.44 -7.09 -35.74
C GLU A 414 -5.63 -6.53 -36.91
N ALA A 415 -6.29 -5.85 -37.87
CA ALA A 415 -5.59 -5.20 -38.98
C ALA A 415 -4.62 -4.11 -38.51
N TYR A 416 -5.03 -3.32 -37.52
CA TYR A 416 -4.23 -2.25 -36.95
C TYR A 416 -2.99 -2.79 -36.22
N LYS A 417 -3.18 -3.80 -35.36
CA LYS A 417 -2.08 -4.47 -34.66
C LYS A 417 -1.11 -5.13 -35.63
N ALA A 418 -1.62 -5.82 -36.65
CA ALA A 418 -0.77 -6.46 -37.66
C ALA A 418 0.11 -5.45 -38.40
N ARG A 419 -0.39 -4.23 -38.63
CA ARG A 419 0.34 -3.18 -39.34
C ARG A 419 1.33 -2.41 -38.46
N PHE A 420 0.92 -2.03 -37.25
CA PHE A 420 1.67 -1.08 -36.42
C PHE A 420 2.30 -1.70 -35.17
N GLY A 421 1.90 -2.91 -34.80
CA GLY A 421 2.43 -3.61 -33.61
C GLY A 421 2.05 -2.95 -32.28
N ILE A 422 1.00 -2.13 -32.25
CA ILE A 422 0.43 -1.46 -31.07
C ILE A 422 -1.10 -1.49 -31.15
N PRO A 423 -1.83 -1.39 -30.04
CA PRO A 423 -3.29 -1.27 -30.05
C PRO A 423 -3.74 0.07 -30.65
N PHE A 424 -4.96 0.10 -31.19
CA PHE A 424 -5.57 1.36 -31.63
C PHE A 424 -6.04 2.16 -30.41
N ILE A 425 -5.46 3.34 -30.23
CA ILE A 425 -5.73 4.21 -29.09
C ILE A 425 -6.36 5.50 -29.61
N ILE A 426 -7.49 5.89 -29.04
CA ILE A 426 -8.18 7.14 -29.33
C ILE A 426 -8.91 7.64 -28.09
N ALA A 427 -8.92 8.96 -27.87
CA ALA A 427 -9.72 9.58 -26.82
C ALA A 427 -11.20 9.57 -27.23
N VAL A 428 -11.99 8.65 -26.67
CA VAL A 428 -13.38 8.40 -27.10
C VAL A 428 -14.41 9.41 -26.57
N LYS A 429 -14.03 10.27 -25.61
CA LYS A 429 -14.97 11.18 -24.94
C LYS A 429 -15.55 12.17 -25.96
N GLY A 430 -16.85 12.09 -26.20
CA GLY A 430 -17.57 12.94 -27.16
C GLY A 430 -17.58 12.43 -28.60
N MET A 431 -17.09 11.21 -28.85
CA MET A 431 -17.17 10.55 -30.15
C MET A 431 -18.28 9.50 -30.19
N ASP A 432 -18.85 9.29 -31.38
CA ASP A 432 -19.69 8.12 -31.65
C ASP A 432 -18.93 6.97 -32.33
N LYS A 433 -19.63 5.84 -32.52
CA LYS A 433 -19.05 4.62 -33.09
C LYS A 433 -18.58 4.83 -34.54
N ASP A 434 -19.32 5.59 -35.33
CA ASP A 434 -19.02 5.79 -36.75
C ASP A 434 -17.79 6.68 -36.92
N GLU A 435 -17.64 7.70 -36.06
CA GLU A 435 -16.45 8.55 -35.99
C GLU A 435 -15.20 7.75 -35.60
N ILE A 436 -15.33 6.82 -34.64
CA ILE A 436 -14.21 5.94 -34.24
C ILE A 436 -13.80 5.03 -35.40
N VAL A 437 -14.76 4.46 -36.13
CA VAL A 437 -14.47 3.60 -37.27
C VAL A 437 -13.84 4.39 -38.42
N ALA A 438 -14.33 5.59 -38.71
CA ALA A 438 -13.72 6.47 -39.69
C ALA A 438 -12.26 6.83 -39.32
N ALA A 439 -11.98 7.06 -38.02
CA ALA A 439 -10.63 7.29 -37.53
C ALA A 439 -9.73 6.07 -37.72
N PHE A 440 -10.23 4.85 -37.48
CA PHE A 440 -9.54 3.60 -37.78
C PHE A 440 -9.13 3.50 -39.25
N GLU A 441 -10.10 3.67 -40.16
CA GLU A 441 -9.89 3.52 -41.60
C GLU A 441 -8.94 4.59 -42.17
N ALA A 442 -8.96 5.80 -41.61
CA ALA A 442 -8.02 6.85 -41.95
C ALA A 442 -6.60 6.51 -41.46
N ARG A 443 -6.45 6.14 -40.18
CA ARG A 443 -5.16 5.87 -39.53
C ARG A 443 -4.46 4.63 -40.06
N LEU A 444 -5.20 3.62 -40.52
CA LEU A 444 -4.65 2.46 -41.22
C LEU A 444 -3.91 2.81 -42.51
N LYS A 445 -4.08 4.02 -43.07
CA LYS A 445 -3.38 4.48 -44.27
C LYS A 445 -2.06 5.18 -43.96
N SER A 446 -1.80 5.53 -42.69
CA SER A 446 -0.59 6.23 -42.23
C SER A 446 0.68 5.36 -42.29
N SER A 447 1.85 6.01 -42.24
CA SER A 447 3.11 5.30 -41.98
C SER A 447 3.20 4.86 -40.50
N PRO A 448 3.97 3.81 -40.17
CA PRO A 448 4.17 3.39 -38.78
C PRO A 448 4.69 4.50 -37.86
N GLU A 449 5.58 5.37 -38.36
CA GLU A 449 6.13 6.49 -37.60
C GLU A 449 5.07 7.54 -37.30
N GLN A 450 4.30 7.94 -38.31
CA GLN A 450 3.18 8.88 -38.16
C GLN A 450 2.13 8.35 -37.19
N GLU A 451 1.84 7.06 -37.29
CA GLU A 451 0.84 6.43 -36.43
C GLU A 451 1.32 6.36 -34.98
N PHE A 452 2.59 6.04 -34.74
CA PHE A 452 3.12 6.03 -33.40
C PHE A 452 3.03 7.41 -32.73
N GLU A 453 3.36 8.47 -33.46
CA GLU A 453 3.24 9.85 -32.94
C GLU A 453 1.77 10.23 -32.68
N THR A 454 0.87 9.80 -33.56
CA THR A 454 -0.58 9.99 -33.40
C THR A 454 -1.10 9.26 -32.17
N ALA A 455 -0.71 8.00 -31.97
CA ALA A 455 -1.10 7.20 -30.82
C ALA A 455 -0.61 7.82 -29.50
N LEU A 456 0.64 8.32 -29.45
CA LEU A 456 1.12 9.06 -28.28
C LEU A 456 0.31 10.33 -28.01
N GLY A 457 -0.07 11.09 -29.05
CA GLY A 457 -0.94 12.27 -28.91
C GLY A 457 -2.34 11.91 -28.38
N GLN A 458 -2.87 10.75 -28.73
CA GLN A 458 -4.14 10.25 -28.18
C GLN A 458 -4.00 9.89 -26.70
N VAL A 459 -2.90 9.22 -26.30
CA VAL A 459 -2.60 8.94 -24.89
C VAL A 459 -2.47 10.24 -24.09
N GLU A 460 -1.79 11.26 -24.62
CA GLU A 460 -1.73 12.59 -23.98
C GLU A 460 -3.12 13.20 -23.77
N THR A 461 -4.01 13.05 -24.75
CA THR A 461 -5.37 13.58 -24.66
C THR A 461 -6.18 12.86 -23.58
N ILE A 462 -6.09 11.52 -23.54
CA ILE A 462 -6.71 10.69 -22.49
C ILE A 462 -6.18 11.07 -21.10
N ALA A 463 -4.86 11.22 -20.97
CA ALA A 463 -4.22 11.63 -19.72
C ALA A 463 -4.74 12.99 -19.21
N LEU A 464 -4.94 13.98 -20.09
CA LEU A 464 -5.52 15.27 -19.71
C LEU A 464 -6.96 15.13 -19.18
N LEU A 465 -7.77 14.27 -19.81
CA LEU A 465 -9.15 14.02 -19.36
C LEU A 465 -9.16 13.42 -17.95
N ARG A 466 -8.31 12.44 -17.68
CA ARG A 466 -8.15 11.82 -16.35
C ARG A 466 -7.65 12.82 -15.30
N LEU A 467 -6.69 13.66 -15.65
CA LEU A 467 -6.18 14.69 -14.75
C LEU A 467 -7.24 15.73 -14.35
N ARG A 468 -8.17 16.06 -15.25
CA ARG A 468 -9.31 16.96 -14.96
C ARG A 468 -10.34 16.34 -14.02
N GLU A 469 -10.34 15.03 -13.86
CA GLU A 469 -11.20 14.32 -12.90
C GLU A 469 -10.54 14.21 -11.52
N LEU A 470 -9.21 14.22 -11.46
CA LEU A 470 -8.43 14.11 -10.22
C LEU A 470 -8.09 15.46 -9.57
N LEU A 471 -7.97 16.52 -10.36
CA LEU A 471 -7.60 17.86 -9.88
C LEU A 471 -8.78 18.82 -10.03
N PRO A 472 -8.93 19.78 -9.09
CA PRO A 472 -9.91 20.85 -9.23
C PRO A 472 -9.66 21.66 -10.51
N ALA A 473 -10.74 22.18 -11.08
CA ALA A 473 -10.75 22.92 -12.34
C ALA A 473 -9.96 24.23 -12.31
#